data_AF-A0A536BFB2-F1
#
_entry.id   AF-A0A536BFB2-F1
#
_cell.length_a   1.000
_cell.length_b   1.000
_cell.length_c   1.000
_cell.angle_alpha   90.00
_cell.angle_beta   90.00
_cell.angle_gamma   90.00
#
_symmetry.space_group_name_H-M   'P 1'
#
loop_
_entity.id
_entity.type
_entity.pdbx_description
1 polymer ?
#
loop_
_entity_poly.entity_id
_entity_poly.type
_entity_poly.pdbx_seq_one_letter_code
_entity_poly.pdbx_strand_id
1 'polypeptide(L)'
;MGFIFGLFRKPDPEQRQRLERAVADVDRELAANLELTSVFDQTKQAVVLENGEFMRHRATIEIGLAVAAAALADLYARISDAEAAMERRGPANSIRDDDRRLIETWEGDARSVQRELRDALARPPLSPVAALLKRLGEVLPIRR
;
A
#
# COMPACT_ATOMS: atom_id res chain seq x y z
N MET A 1 -9.32 31.88 -30.16
CA MET A 1 -7.92 31.98 -29.70
C MET A 1 -7.89 31.71 -28.19
N GLY A 2 -7.62 30.48 -27.74
CA GLY A 2 -7.54 30.17 -26.30
C GLY A 2 -7.75 28.70 -25.94
N PHE A 3 -6.93 27.79 -26.48
CA PHE A 3 -7.03 26.34 -26.19
C PHE A 3 -5.72 25.71 -25.64
N ILE A 4 -4.76 26.49 -25.13
CA ILE A 4 -3.42 25.98 -24.78
C ILE A 4 -3.06 26.11 -23.27
N PHE A 5 -3.97 26.61 -22.42
CA PHE A 5 -3.65 26.81 -20.99
C PHE A 5 -3.73 25.55 -20.12
N GLY A 6 -4.19 24.41 -20.64
CA GLY A 6 -4.34 23.16 -19.86
C GLY A 6 -3.07 22.32 -19.69
N LEU A 7 -2.00 22.61 -20.44
CA LEU A 7 -0.79 21.76 -20.51
C LEU A 7 0.25 22.03 -19.40
N PHE A 8 0.06 23.08 -18.59
CA PHE A 8 1.03 23.53 -17.58
C PHE A 8 0.50 23.52 -16.15
N ARG A 9 -0.51 22.70 -15.83
CA ARG A 9 -0.92 22.54 -14.42
C ARG A 9 0.21 21.82 -13.68
N LYS A 10 1.05 22.59 -12.98
CA LYS A 10 2.02 22.05 -12.02
C LYS A 10 1.30 21.04 -11.11
N PRO A 11 1.98 19.94 -10.70
CA PRO A 11 1.45 19.07 -9.65
C PRO A 11 1.05 19.95 -8.47
N ASP A 12 -0.18 19.81 -8.00
CA ASP A 12 -0.68 20.61 -6.88
C ASP A 12 0.14 20.26 -5.63
N PRO A 13 0.95 21.20 -5.09
CA PRO A 13 1.84 20.91 -3.97
C PRO A 13 1.06 20.51 -2.72
N GLU A 14 -0.17 20.99 -2.54
CA GLU A 14 -1.01 20.61 -1.41
C GLU A 14 -1.54 19.18 -1.55
N GLN A 15 -1.83 18.73 -2.77
CA GLN A 15 -2.19 17.32 -3.02
C GLN A 15 -1.00 16.40 -2.75
N ARG A 16 0.19 16.80 -3.18
CA ARG A 16 1.40 16.03 -2.94
C ARG A 16 1.71 15.90 -1.45
N GLN A 17 1.63 17.01 -0.71
CA GLN A 17 1.85 16.99 0.74
C GLN A 17 0.80 16.16 1.48
N ARG A 18 -0.47 16.20 1.05
CA ARG A 18 -1.52 15.33 1.60
C ARG A 18 -1.24 13.86 1.35
N LEU A 19 -0.77 13.52 0.14
CA LEU A 19 -0.39 12.15 -0.19
C LEU A 19 0.81 11.68 0.65
N GLU A 20 1.83 12.52 0.83
CA GLU A 20 3.00 12.20 1.67
C GLU A 20 2.60 11.92 3.11
N ARG A 21 1.71 12.73 3.70
CA ARG A 21 1.17 12.47 5.04
C ARG A 21 0.38 11.16 5.10
N ALA A 22 -0.54 10.96 4.15
CA ALA A 22 -1.34 9.74 4.05
C ALA A 22 -0.48 8.47 3.99
N VAL A 23 0.58 8.49 3.18
CA VAL A 23 1.53 7.37 3.08
C VAL A 23 2.30 7.20 4.38
N ALA A 24 2.77 8.29 5.02
CA ALA A 24 3.50 8.21 6.27
C ALA A 24 2.66 7.66 7.44
N ASP A 25 1.38 7.99 7.50
CA ASP A 25 0.48 7.50 8.55
C ASP A 25 0.16 6.02 8.35
N VAL A 26 -0.11 5.58 7.11
CA VAL A 26 -0.26 4.15 6.77
C VAL A 26 1.03 3.36 7.00
N ASP A 27 2.19 3.94 6.66
CA ASP A 27 3.49 3.31 6.87
C ASP A 27 3.76 3.05 8.36
N ARG A 28 3.34 3.98 9.23
CA ARG A 28 3.44 3.88 10.68
C ARG A 28 2.47 2.84 11.25
N GLU A 29 1.23 2.78 10.75
CA GLU A 29 0.25 1.75 11.10
C GLU A 29 0.75 0.35 10.71
N LEU A 30 1.27 0.17 9.49
CA LEU A 30 1.86 -1.10 9.04
C LEU A 30 3.05 -1.52 9.90
N ALA A 31 3.91 -0.57 10.30
CA ALA A 31 5.02 -0.86 11.19
C ALA A 31 4.54 -1.34 12.57
N ALA A 32 3.53 -0.67 13.14
CA ALA A 32 2.93 -1.08 14.41
C ALA A 32 2.29 -2.48 14.32
N ASN A 33 1.59 -2.78 13.24
CA ASN A 33 1.01 -4.10 13.03
C ASN A 33 2.07 -5.20 12.89
N LEU A 34 3.19 -4.94 12.21
CA LEU A 34 4.32 -5.86 12.13
C LEU A 34 5.00 -6.08 13.49
N GLU A 35 5.01 -5.07 14.36
CA GLU A 35 5.45 -5.23 15.75
C GLU A 35 4.49 -6.11 16.55
N LEU A 36 3.17 -5.92 16.38
CA LEU A 36 2.15 -6.76 17.00
C LEU A 36 2.28 -8.24 16.57
N THR A 37 2.54 -8.52 15.29
CA THR A 37 2.75 -9.91 14.85
C THR A 37 4.04 -10.50 15.43
N SER A 38 5.09 -9.68 15.61
CA SER A 38 6.31 -10.12 16.31
C SER A 38 6.06 -10.42 17.79
N VAL A 39 5.26 -9.61 18.47
CA VAL A 39 4.82 -9.87 19.86
C VAL A 39 3.99 -11.14 19.92
N PHE A 40 3.09 -11.37 18.96
CA PHE A 40 2.36 -12.62 18.82
C PHE A 40 3.32 -13.80 18.67
N ASP A 41 4.37 -13.71 17.85
CA ASP A 41 5.31 -14.82 17.70
C ASP A 41 6.02 -15.19 19.01
N GLN A 42 6.33 -14.20 19.85
CA GLN A 42 6.99 -14.42 21.14
C GLN A 42 6.02 -14.95 22.22
N THR A 43 4.85 -14.35 22.33
CA THR A 43 3.91 -14.57 23.43
C THR A 43 2.85 -15.63 23.12
N LYS A 44 2.65 -15.89 21.83
CA LYS A 44 1.51 -16.63 21.28
C LYS A 44 0.17 -16.06 21.72
N GLN A 45 0.10 -14.78 22.10
CA GLN A 45 -1.14 -14.06 22.42
C GLN A 45 -1.65 -13.35 21.16
N ALA A 46 -2.85 -13.72 20.71
CA ALA A 46 -3.52 -13.13 19.56
C ALA A 46 -3.63 -11.62 19.74
N VAL A 47 -3.37 -10.92 18.65
CA VAL A 47 -3.38 -9.47 18.55
C VAL A 47 -4.45 -9.08 17.53
N VAL A 48 -4.95 -7.86 17.66
CA VAL A 48 -5.84 -7.24 16.68
C VAL A 48 -5.00 -6.22 15.92
N LEU A 49 -5.03 -6.28 14.61
CA LEU A 49 -4.27 -5.40 13.72
C LEU A 49 -5.10 -4.15 13.43
N GLU A 50 -4.44 -3.00 13.39
CA GLU A 50 -5.09 -1.71 13.13
C GLU A 50 -5.29 -1.47 11.63
N ASN A 51 -6.37 -0.76 11.28
CA ASN A 51 -6.68 -0.36 9.89
C ASN A 51 -7.32 1.02 9.76
N GLY A 52 -7.27 1.82 10.83
CA GLY A 52 -7.94 3.11 10.91
C GLY A 52 -7.34 4.13 9.95
N GLU A 53 -6.01 4.19 9.85
CA GLU A 53 -5.31 5.14 8.99
C GLU A 53 -5.46 4.75 7.52
N PHE A 54 -5.42 3.46 7.18
CA PHE A 54 -5.74 3.02 5.82
C PHE A 54 -7.16 3.44 5.42
N MET A 55 -8.16 3.17 6.26
CA MET A 55 -9.56 3.54 5.95
C MET A 55 -9.73 5.05 5.81
N ARG A 56 -9.06 5.84 6.65
CA ARG A 56 -9.07 7.30 6.61
C ARG A 56 -8.44 7.86 5.32
N HIS A 57 -7.34 7.26 4.88
CA HIS A 57 -6.53 7.78 3.78
C HIS A 57 -6.74 7.09 2.44
N ARG A 58 -7.56 6.04 2.39
CA ARG A 58 -7.82 5.20 1.21
C ARG A 58 -8.00 5.99 -0.08
N ALA A 59 -8.95 6.93 -0.11
CA ALA A 59 -9.22 7.74 -1.31
C ALA A 59 -8.02 8.57 -1.76
N THR A 60 -7.21 9.08 -0.81
CA THR A 60 -6.01 9.86 -1.13
C THR A 60 -4.95 8.98 -1.78
N ILE A 61 -4.77 7.76 -1.26
CA ILE A 61 -3.79 6.79 -1.77
C ILE A 61 -4.23 6.23 -3.13
N GLU A 62 -5.52 5.92 -3.31
CA GLU A 62 -6.07 5.45 -4.59
C GLU A 62 -5.87 6.48 -5.72
N ILE A 63 -6.09 7.76 -5.43
CA ILE A 63 -5.87 8.84 -6.40
C ILE A 63 -4.38 9.05 -6.68
N GLY A 64 -3.54 9.02 -5.64
CA GLY A 64 -2.12 9.37 -5.73
C GLY A 64 -1.21 8.25 -6.21
N LEU A 65 -1.52 6.99 -5.89
CA LEU A 65 -0.66 5.82 -6.04
C LEU A 65 -1.45 4.58 -6.49
N ALA A 66 -2.23 4.70 -7.58
CA ALA A 66 -3.19 3.67 -8.02
C ALA A 66 -2.65 2.21 -8.06
N VAL A 67 -1.39 2.00 -8.46
CA VAL A 67 -0.79 0.65 -8.50
C VAL A 67 -0.58 0.10 -7.08
N ALA A 68 0.05 0.87 -6.20
CA ALA A 68 0.31 0.46 -4.81
C ALA A 68 -0.99 0.40 -3.98
N ALA A 69 -2.01 1.19 -4.34
CA ALA A 69 -3.30 1.22 -3.66
C ALA A 69 -4.04 -0.12 -3.74
N ALA A 70 -3.95 -0.83 -4.87
CA ALA A 70 -4.59 -2.12 -5.04
C ALA A 70 -3.96 -3.20 -4.14
N ALA A 71 -2.62 -3.26 -4.11
CA ALA A 71 -1.88 -4.19 -3.25
C ALA A 71 -2.11 -3.89 -1.76
N LEU A 72 -2.18 -2.60 -1.40
CA LEU A 72 -2.52 -2.16 -0.06
C LEU A 72 -3.95 -2.59 0.34
N ALA A 73 -4.94 -2.36 -0.53
CA ALA A 73 -6.32 -2.77 -0.25
C ALA A 73 -6.46 -4.28 -0.06
N ASP A 74 -5.77 -5.09 -0.87
CA ASP A 74 -5.73 -6.55 -0.73
C ASP A 74 -5.11 -6.97 0.61
N LEU A 75 -3.98 -6.37 0.99
CA LEU A 75 -3.32 -6.65 2.26
C LEU A 75 -4.25 -6.38 3.47
N TYR A 76 -4.91 -5.22 3.48
CA TYR A 76 -5.82 -4.85 4.57
C TYR A 76 -7.09 -5.70 4.59
N ALA A 77 -7.57 -6.18 3.45
CA ALA A 77 -8.70 -7.11 3.39
C ALA A 77 -8.38 -8.48 4.03
N ARG A 78 -7.11 -8.89 4.04
CA ARG A 78 -6.63 -10.15 4.63
C ARG A 78 -6.28 -10.07 6.12
N ILE A 79 -6.45 -8.91 6.77
CA ILE A 79 -6.21 -8.76 8.21
C ILE A 79 -7.06 -9.76 9.02
N SER A 80 -8.35 -9.89 8.70
CA SER A 80 -9.25 -10.79 9.43
C SER A 80 -8.81 -12.25 9.35
N ASP A 81 -8.20 -12.65 8.23
CA ASP A 81 -7.70 -14.03 8.06
C ASP A 81 -6.46 -14.28 8.93
N ALA A 82 -5.56 -13.29 9.02
CA ALA A 82 -4.38 -13.33 9.88
C ALA A 82 -4.77 -13.34 11.36
N GLU A 83 -5.70 -12.48 11.77
CA GLU A 83 -6.23 -12.43 13.14
C GLU A 83 -6.91 -13.75 13.52
N ALA A 84 -7.78 -14.27 12.65
CA ALA A 84 -8.44 -15.55 12.90
C ALA A 84 -7.43 -16.71 12.97
N ALA A 85 -6.33 -16.66 12.22
CA ALA A 85 -5.25 -17.63 12.33
C ALA A 85 -4.53 -17.55 13.69
N MET A 86 -4.31 -16.34 14.21
CA MET A 86 -3.73 -16.13 15.55
C MET A 86 -4.66 -16.62 16.68
N GLU A 87 -5.98 -16.55 16.47
CA GLU A 87 -6.99 -17.02 17.41
C GLU A 87 -7.12 -18.55 17.46
N ARG A 88 -6.92 -19.26 16.34
CA ARG A 88 -7.10 -20.74 16.20
C ARG A 88 -6.01 -21.60 16.86
N ARG A 89 -5.57 -21.22 18.07
CA ARG A 89 -4.47 -21.91 18.77
C ARG A 89 -4.85 -23.35 19.14
N GLY A 90 -3.90 -24.26 18.90
CA GLY A 90 -3.98 -25.65 19.31
C GLY A 90 -3.61 -25.86 20.78
N PRO A 91 -3.56 -27.13 21.24
CA PRO A 91 -3.17 -27.49 22.59
C PRO A 91 -1.83 -26.84 22.99
N ALA A 92 -1.72 -26.38 24.23
CA ALA A 92 -0.51 -25.75 24.77
C ALA A 92 0.01 -24.53 23.96
N ASN A 93 -0.89 -23.73 23.38
CA ASN A 93 -0.55 -22.55 22.56
C ASN A 93 0.23 -22.86 21.28
N SER A 94 0.14 -24.09 20.76
CA SER A 94 0.71 -24.43 19.46
C SER A 94 -0.04 -23.73 18.32
N ILE A 95 0.65 -23.37 17.24
CA ILE A 95 0.05 -22.84 16.01
C ILE A 95 0.20 -23.90 14.92
N ARG A 96 -0.89 -24.20 14.22
CA ARG A 96 -0.88 -25.12 13.07
C ARG A 96 -0.06 -24.53 11.93
N ASP A 97 0.57 -25.37 11.13
CA ASP A 97 1.43 -24.90 10.03
C ASP A 97 0.66 -24.06 9.00
N ASP A 98 -0.62 -24.36 8.77
CA ASP A 98 -1.48 -23.54 7.90
C ASP A 98 -1.72 -22.13 8.45
N ASP A 99 -2.05 -22.02 9.74
CA ASP A 99 -2.27 -20.74 10.41
C ASP A 99 -0.97 -19.93 10.47
N ARG A 100 0.16 -20.60 10.73
CA ARG A 100 1.49 -19.98 10.68
C ARG A 100 1.76 -19.40 9.29
N ARG A 101 1.51 -20.18 8.23
CA ARG A 101 1.72 -19.72 6.85
C ARG A 101 0.87 -18.51 6.51
N LEU A 102 -0.38 -18.43 6.98
CA LEU A 102 -1.24 -17.26 6.76
C LEU A 102 -0.63 -15.99 7.38
N ILE A 103 -0.14 -16.10 8.63
CA ILE A 103 0.47 -14.99 9.35
C ILE A 103 1.78 -14.56 8.68
N GLU A 104 2.68 -15.51 8.39
CA GLU A 104 3.96 -15.23 7.73
C GLU A 104 3.78 -14.62 6.33
N THR A 105 2.78 -15.09 5.57
CA THR A 105 2.44 -14.52 4.26
C THR A 105 1.97 -13.08 4.41
N TRP A 106 1.06 -12.82 5.35
CA TRP A 106 0.57 -11.47 5.61
C TRP A 106 1.71 -10.52 5.99
N GLU A 107 2.63 -10.94 6.86
CA GLU A 107 3.78 -10.12 7.23
C GLU A 107 4.74 -9.85 6.05
N GLY A 108 4.99 -10.88 5.24
CA GLY A 108 5.82 -10.78 4.04
C GLY A 108 5.25 -9.78 3.03
N ASP A 109 3.93 -9.84 2.84
CA ASP A 109 3.20 -8.93 1.98
C ASP A 109 3.20 -7.52 2.57
N ALA A 110 2.97 -7.35 3.88
CA ALA A 110 3.02 -6.06 4.55
C ALA A 110 4.37 -5.37 4.35
N ARG A 111 5.49 -6.08 4.55
CA ARG A 111 6.84 -5.55 4.29
C ARG A 111 7.06 -5.21 2.82
N SER A 112 6.47 -5.98 1.90
CA SER A 112 6.61 -5.75 0.46
C SER A 112 5.81 -4.53 0.00
N VAL A 113 4.55 -4.42 0.42
CA VAL A 113 3.68 -3.27 0.15
C VAL A 113 4.24 -1.99 0.78
N GLN A 114 4.80 -2.07 1.99
CA GLN A 114 5.46 -0.93 2.63
C GLN A 114 6.62 -0.39 1.77
N ARG A 115 7.47 -1.28 1.22
CA ARG A 115 8.52 -0.87 0.28
C ARG A 115 7.94 -0.27 -1.00
N GLU A 116 6.92 -0.91 -1.57
CA GLU A 116 6.27 -0.43 -2.80
C GLU A 116 5.64 0.96 -2.62
N LEU A 117 4.99 1.22 -1.49
CA LEU A 117 4.43 2.53 -1.14
C LEU A 117 5.51 3.60 -1.09
N ARG A 118 6.62 3.32 -0.40
CA ARG A 118 7.76 4.25 -0.31
C ARG A 118 8.39 4.51 -1.68
N ASP A 119 8.58 3.46 -2.47
CA ASP A 119 9.12 3.57 -3.83
C ASP A 119 8.19 4.34 -4.77
N ALA A 120 6.89 4.08 -4.69
CA ALA A 120 5.89 4.76 -5.50
C ALA A 120 5.79 6.24 -5.12
N LEU A 121 5.91 6.56 -3.83
CA LEU A 121 5.98 7.95 -3.37
C LEU A 121 7.27 8.62 -3.85
N ALA A 122 8.43 7.96 -3.78
CA ALA A 122 9.71 8.54 -4.20
C ALA A 122 9.79 8.85 -5.71
N ARG A 123 8.96 8.20 -6.54
CA ARG A 123 8.94 8.47 -7.99
C ARG A 123 8.41 9.89 -8.28
N PRO A 124 9.09 10.65 -9.14
CA PRO A 124 8.60 11.96 -9.56
C PRO A 124 7.26 11.82 -10.30
N PRO A 125 6.32 12.76 -10.13
CA PRO A 125 5.06 12.73 -10.86
C PRO A 125 5.34 12.76 -12.37
N LEU A 126 4.74 11.82 -13.10
CA LEU A 126 4.88 11.78 -14.56
C LEU A 126 4.35 13.10 -15.14
N SER A 127 5.23 13.83 -15.83
CA SER A 127 4.83 15.03 -16.56
C SER A 127 3.70 14.67 -17.55
N PRO A 128 2.62 15.45 -17.64
CA PRO A 128 1.56 15.24 -18.63
C PRO A 128 2.09 15.14 -20.07
N VAL A 129 3.21 15.83 -20.35
CA VAL A 129 3.91 15.75 -21.64
C VAL A 129 4.56 14.38 -21.85
N ALA A 130 5.18 13.81 -20.81
CA ALA A 130 5.77 12.47 -20.88
C ALA A 130 4.70 11.38 -21.09
N ALA A 131 3.54 11.52 -20.43
CA ALA A 131 2.39 10.63 -20.63
C ALA A 131 1.82 10.75 -22.06
N LEU A 132 1.72 11.97 -22.60
CA LEU A 132 1.27 12.21 -23.98
C LEU A 132 2.26 11.65 -25.01
N LEU A 133 3.56 11.87 -24.83
CA LEU A 133 4.61 11.36 -25.72
C LEU A 133 4.67 9.83 -25.73
N LYS A 134 4.50 9.17 -24.57
CA LYS A 134 4.40 7.71 -24.49
C LYS A 134 3.21 7.20 -25.30
N ARG A 135 2.04 7.83 -25.15
CA ARG A 135 0.82 7.46 -25.88
C ARG A 135 0.95 7.69 -27.38
N LEU A 136 1.65 8.74 -27.82
CA LEU A 136 1.95 8.99 -29.22
C LEU A 136 2.96 7.98 -29.79
N GLY A 137 3.95 7.56 -29.00
CA GLY A 137 4.89 6.50 -29.37
C GLY A 137 4.27 5.11 -29.49
N GLU A 138 3.20 4.82 -28.72
CA GLU A 138 2.41 3.59 -28.85
C GLU A 138 1.49 3.60 -30.09
N VAL A 139 1.08 4.78 -30.57
CA VAL A 139 0.17 4.94 -31.73
C VAL A 139 0.90 5.05 -33.06
N LEU A 140 2.15 5.53 -33.07
CA LEU A 140 2.98 5.63 -34.27
C LEU A 140 4.03 4.52 -34.27
N PRO A 141 3.78 3.35 -34.91
CA PRO A 141 4.87 2.44 -35.21
C PRO A 141 5.81 3.17 -36.18
N ILE A 142 6.97 3.59 -35.69
CA ILE A 142 8.06 4.06 -36.54
C ILE A 142 8.47 2.85 -37.39
N ARG A 143 7.87 2.72 -38.59
CA ARG A 143 8.39 1.84 -39.63
C ARG A 143 9.75 2.41 -40.03
N ARG A 144 10.79 1.70 -39.60
CA ARG A 144 12.13 1.79 -40.20
C ARG A 144 12.10 1.27 -41.64
#